data_AF-A0A7Y4ZHW6-F1
#
_entry.id   AF-A0A7Y4ZHW6-F1
#
_cell.length_a   1.000
_cell.length_b   1.000
_cell.length_c   1.000
_cell.angle_alpha   90.00
_cell.angle_beta   90.00
_cell.angle_gamma   90.00
#
_symmetry.space_group_name_H-M   'P 1'
#
loop_
_entity.id
_entity.type
_entity.pdbx_description
1 polymer ?
#
loop_
_entity_poly.entity_id
_entity_poly.type
_entity_poly.pdbx_seq_one_letter_code
_entity_poly.pdbx_strand_id
1 'polypeptide(L)'
;MAATKKKSKTKADSGKGKASTKAPAKGAKASPKADSKPQDSTRRKLGLRGAAPWAARHAAKHAAEARARAAEPPLPGSARATIRTPQGAEDIKQKIGLLHNALTQIKALRKNLNKGFFDIGVILKDIQGRRLYEAKGFGTFEAFLEREMDLGKTTSLRLVRLCGIFQKEAAIDLGMEKVFAAIAAIELEALPEARPSGKIPPPPISTSVLPLKPPGRI
;
A
#
# COMPACT_ATOMS: atom_id res chain seq x y z
N MET A 1 -31.98 -19.45 41.55
CA MET A 1 -31.16 -18.68 42.52
C MET A 1 -29.91 -19.49 42.86
N ALA A 2 -28.82 -18.85 43.32
CA ALA A 2 -27.60 -19.47 43.88
C ALA A 2 -26.81 -20.40 42.89
N ALA A 3 -25.51 -20.24 42.56
CA ALA A 3 -24.35 -19.62 43.22
C ALA A 3 -23.94 -20.33 44.54
N THR A 4 -22.69 -20.67 44.84
CA THR A 4 -21.40 -20.30 44.20
C THR A 4 -20.27 -21.27 44.60
N LYS A 5 -19.12 -21.19 43.90
CA LYS A 5 -17.75 -21.47 44.39
C LYS A 5 -17.47 -22.80 45.14
N LYS A 6 -16.55 -23.60 44.59
CA LYS A 6 -15.41 -24.12 45.37
C LYS A 6 -14.11 -23.67 44.70
N LYS A 7 -13.08 -23.37 45.49
CA LYS A 7 -11.95 -22.51 45.09
C LYS A 7 -10.61 -23.15 45.48
N SER A 8 -9.58 -22.94 44.65
CA SER A 8 -8.14 -22.93 44.97
C SER A 8 -7.55 -24.02 45.88
N LYS A 9 -6.58 -24.78 45.35
CA LYS A 9 -5.49 -25.36 46.15
C LYS A 9 -4.14 -24.87 45.61
N THR A 10 -3.52 -23.94 46.33
CA THR A 10 -2.19 -23.40 46.05
C THR A 10 -1.21 -23.81 47.16
N LYS A 11 -0.02 -24.25 46.75
CA LYS A 11 1.24 -24.39 47.49
C LYS A 11 2.31 -24.60 46.39
N ALA A 12 3.44 -23.89 46.30
CA ALA A 12 4.43 -23.50 47.32
C ALA A 12 5.08 -24.75 47.97
N ASP A 13 6.40 -24.89 48.07
CA ASP A 13 7.48 -23.91 47.90
C ASP A 13 8.79 -24.61 47.46
N SER A 14 9.81 -23.84 47.06
CA SER A 14 11.23 -23.97 47.45
C SER A 14 12.23 -23.63 46.33
N GLY A 15 13.25 -22.86 46.69
CA GLY A 15 14.40 -22.56 45.84
C GLY A 15 15.72 -22.73 46.60
N LYS A 16 16.68 -23.44 45.98
CA LYS A 16 18.12 -23.53 46.31
C LYS A 16 18.80 -24.29 45.16
N GLY A 17 20.07 -24.05 44.78
CA GLY A 17 21.05 -23.10 45.30
C GLY A 17 22.35 -23.81 45.72
N LYS A 18 23.52 -23.28 45.27
CA LYS A 18 24.87 -23.91 45.20
C LYS A 18 24.95 -25.06 44.16
N ALA A 19 25.90 -25.13 43.23
CA ALA A 19 27.36 -24.87 43.22
C ALA A 19 28.17 -25.97 43.94
N SER A 20 29.39 -26.35 43.53
CA SER A 20 30.44 -25.52 42.90
C SER A 20 31.62 -26.35 42.30
N THR A 21 32.62 -25.63 41.77
CA THR A 21 34.00 -26.05 41.37
C THR A 21 34.16 -26.56 39.93
N LYS A 22 35.35 -26.42 39.29
CA LYS A 22 36.67 -26.02 39.82
C LYS A 22 37.48 -25.18 38.81
N ALA A 23 38.12 -24.10 39.26
CA ALA A 23 39.21 -23.41 38.57
C ALA A 23 40.56 -23.86 39.14
N PRO A 24 41.67 -23.66 38.40
CA PRO A 24 42.59 -22.56 38.74
C PRO A 24 42.98 -21.73 37.49
N ALA A 25 43.32 -20.44 37.50
CA ALA A 25 43.83 -19.49 38.52
C ALA A 25 45.37 -19.40 38.66
N LYS A 26 45.90 -18.18 38.41
CA LYS A 26 47.25 -17.65 38.68
C LYS A 26 48.46 -18.30 37.98
N GLY A 27 49.41 -17.44 37.59
CA GLY A 27 50.79 -17.81 37.25
C GLY A 27 51.42 -16.80 36.29
N ALA A 28 52.55 -16.19 36.67
CA ALA A 28 53.30 -15.27 35.81
C ALA A 28 54.80 -15.61 35.84
N LYS A 29 55.50 -15.23 34.75
CA LYS A 29 56.96 -15.30 34.53
C LYS A 29 57.61 -16.69 34.48
N ALA A 30 58.06 -17.07 33.28
CA ALA A 30 59.49 -17.34 33.03
C ALA A 30 59.81 -17.15 31.53
N SER A 31 61.06 -16.82 31.24
CA SER A 31 61.69 -16.75 29.90
C SER A 31 62.94 -17.69 29.95
N PRO A 32 63.88 -17.79 28.97
CA PRO A 32 64.02 -17.04 27.71
C PRO A 32 64.52 -17.84 26.47
N LYS A 33 64.49 -17.18 25.30
CA LYS A 33 65.61 -16.97 24.35
C LYS A 33 65.09 -15.99 23.28
N ALA A 34 65.58 -14.75 23.26
CA ALA A 34 66.82 -14.32 22.61
C ALA A 34 66.68 -14.38 21.07
N ASP A 35 66.70 -13.25 20.34
CA ASP A 35 66.82 -11.84 20.76
C ASP A 35 66.25 -10.91 19.64
N SER A 36 66.13 -9.57 19.67
CA SER A 36 66.76 -8.51 20.49
C SER A 36 65.84 -7.30 20.77
N LYS A 37 66.41 -6.32 21.49
CA LYS A 37 65.96 -4.94 21.75
C LYS A 37 67.17 -3.99 21.51
N PRO A 38 67.13 -2.64 21.70
CA PRO A 38 66.16 -1.76 22.40
C PRO A 38 65.68 -0.60 21.48
N GLN A 39 65.17 0.59 21.85
CA GLN A 39 64.53 1.26 23.03
C GLN A 39 63.73 2.48 22.46
N ASP A 40 62.86 3.23 23.15
CA ASP A 40 62.28 3.18 24.50
C ASP A 40 60.82 3.68 24.46
N SER A 41 60.19 3.79 25.61
CA SER A 41 58.79 4.05 25.87
C SER A 41 58.49 5.48 26.34
N THR A 42 57.20 5.80 26.37
CA THR A 42 56.59 6.76 27.33
C THR A 42 56.92 8.25 27.17
N ARG A 43 55.99 9.03 26.56
CA ARG A 43 55.48 10.28 27.20
C ARG A 43 54.20 10.86 26.57
N ARG A 44 53.13 10.79 27.37
CA ARG A 44 52.08 11.82 27.61
C ARG A 44 51.45 12.58 26.42
N LYS A 45 50.14 12.33 26.25
CA LYS A 45 49.05 13.26 25.90
C LYS A 45 49.40 14.77 26.00
N LEU A 46 49.91 15.36 24.93
CA LEU A 46 50.03 16.81 24.71
C LEU A 46 50.13 17.06 23.19
N GLY A 47 49.20 17.81 22.58
CA GLY A 47 49.14 17.86 21.11
C GLY A 47 48.18 18.85 20.44
N LEU A 48 47.23 19.47 21.14
CA LEU A 48 46.39 20.57 20.60
C LEU A 48 47.16 21.91 20.41
N ARG A 49 48.47 21.83 20.21
CA ARG A 49 49.44 22.92 19.99
C ARG A 49 50.54 22.37 19.08
N GLY A 50 50.25 22.21 17.79
CA GLY A 50 51.15 21.58 16.82
C GLY A 50 50.72 21.73 15.36
N ALA A 51 49.41 21.72 15.08
CA ALA A 51 48.89 22.26 13.84
C ALA A 51 49.15 23.77 13.81
N ALA A 52 50.16 24.21 13.04
CA ALA A 52 50.51 25.62 12.92
C ALA A 52 49.30 26.43 12.38
N PRO A 53 49.11 27.70 12.79
CA PRO A 53 47.83 28.41 12.61
C PRO A 53 47.29 28.48 11.17
N TRP A 54 48.17 28.42 10.17
CA TRP A 54 47.80 28.36 8.76
C TRP A 54 47.02 27.09 8.40
N ALA A 55 47.38 25.91 8.93
CA ALA A 55 46.72 24.65 8.60
C ALA A 55 45.26 24.62 9.09
N ALA A 56 45.01 25.08 10.31
CA ALA A 56 43.66 25.26 10.85
C ALA A 56 42.86 26.30 10.04
N ARG A 57 43.48 27.41 9.64
CA ARG A 57 42.87 28.44 8.79
C ARG A 57 42.56 27.95 7.37
N HIS A 58 43.41 27.14 6.76
CA HIS A 58 43.15 26.54 5.44
C HIS A 58 42.04 25.51 5.49
N ALA A 59 42.03 24.62 6.50
CA ALA A 59 40.94 23.68 6.71
C ALA A 59 39.60 24.41 6.93
N ALA A 60 39.59 25.47 7.75
CA ALA A 60 38.41 26.32 7.95
C ALA A 60 38.00 27.06 6.67
N LYS A 61 38.95 27.57 5.87
CA LYS A 61 38.69 28.24 4.59
C LYS A 61 38.02 27.28 3.60
N HIS A 62 38.57 26.08 3.39
CA HIS A 62 37.96 25.10 2.49
C HIS A 62 36.60 24.58 3.00
N ALA A 63 36.41 24.44 4.32
CA ALA A 63 35.11 24.10 4.89
C ALA A 63 34.07 25.23 4.73
N ALA A 64 34.50 26.49 4.79
CA ALA A 64 33.64 27.65 4.51
C ALA A 64 33.33 27.78 3.01
N GLU A 65 34.30 27.57 2.14
CA GLU A 65 34.17 27.60 0.67
C GLU A 65 33.24 26.48 0.16
N ALA A 66 33.36 25.27 0.73
CA ALA A 66 32.43 24.17 0.47
C ALA A 66 31.00 24.47 0.93
N ARG A 67 30.84 25.22 2.03
CA ARG A 67 29.51 25.70 2.49
C ARG A 67 28.97 26.85 1.63
N ALA A 68 29.82 27.74 1.12
CA ALA A 68 29.42 28.80 0.20
C ALA A 68 28.86 28.22 -1.10
N ARG A 69 29.58 27.26 -1.72
CA ARG A 69 29.09 26.51 -2.90
C ARG A 69 27.83 25.66 -2.64
N ALA A 70 27.47 25.40 -1.39
CA ALA A 70 26.23 24.73 -1.00
C ALA A 70 25.09 25.70 -0.64
N ALA A 71 25.39 27.00 -0.51
CA ALA A 71 24.45 28.06 -0.17
C ALA A 71 24.06 28.94 -1.36
N GLU A 72 24.86 28.97 -2.43
CA GLU A 72 24.48 29.59 -3.71
C GLU A 72 23.27 28.87 -4.32
N PRO A 73 22.13 29.55 -4.55
CA PRO A 73 21.00 28.95 -5.24
C PRO A 73 21.38 28.72 -6.72
N PRO A 74 21.20 27.51 -7.27
CA PRO A 74 21.61 27.21 -8.64
C PRO A 74 20.80 28.04 -9.63
N LEU A 75 21.50 28.63 -10.60
CA LEU A 75 20.91 29.54 -11.61
C LEU A 75 19.69 28.89 -12.30
N PRO A 76 18.56 29.61 -12.40
CA PRO A 76 17.36 29.10 -13.07
C PRO A 76 17.66 28.89 -14.56
N GLY A 77 17.27 27.72 -15.08
CA GLY A 77 17.51 27.31 -16.47
C GLY A 77 18.61 26.26 -16.67
N SER A 78 19.40 25.91 -15.65
CA SER A 78 20.33 24.76 -15.77
C SER A 78 19.58 23.43 -15.81
N ALA A 79 20.10 22.43 -16.54
CA ALA A 79 19.46 21.10 -16.67
C ALA A 79 19.25 20.36 -15.34
N ARG A 80 19.97 20.75 -14.27
CA ARG A 80 19.74 20.24 -12.91
C ARG A 80 18.41 20.70 -12.31
N ALA A 81 17.81 21.78 -12.80
CA ALA A 81 16.45 22.18 -12.42
C ALA A 81 15.41 21.21 -12.99
N THR A 82 15.56 20.79 -14.25
CA THR A 82 14.62 19.89 -14.94
C THR A 82 14.76 18.43 -14.52
N ILE A 83 15.96 18.00 -14.10
CA ILE A 83 16.20 16.65 -13.55
C ILE A 83 15.68 16.51 -12.11
N ARG A 84 15.36 17.62 -11.42
CA ARG A 84 14.77 17.61 -10.07
C ARG A 84 13.28 17.24 -10.12
N THR A 85 13.01 15.93 -10.21
CA THR A 85 11.72 15.26 -9.89
C THR A 85 10.48 15.99 -10.42
N PRO A 86 9.85 15.56 -11.54
CA PRO A 86 8.71 16.28 -12.13
C PRO A 86 7.61 16.52 -11.09
N GLN A 87 6.90 17.66 -11.18
CA GLN A 87 5.88 18.01 -10.19
C GLN A 87 4.84 16.88 -10.08
N GLY A 88 4.55 16.45 -8.85
CA GLY A 88 3.73 15.27 -8.58
C GLY A 88 4.51 13.94 -8.49
N ALA A 89 5.83 13.90 -8.68
CA ALA A 89 6.61 12.65 -8.63
C ALA A 89 6.51 11.92 -7.27
N GLU A 90 6.48 12.64 -6.15
CA GLU A 90 6.29 12.03 -4.84
C GLU A 90 4.86 11.51 -4.64
N ASP A 91 3.85 12.22 -5.15
CA ASP A 91 2.45 11.76 -5.14
C ASP A 91 2.25 10.50 -5.99
N ILE A 92 2.92 10.44 -7.16
CA ILE A 92 2.94 9.26 -8.04
C ILE A 92 3.63 8.09 -7.34
N LYS A 93 4.80 8.30 -6.71
CA LYS A 93 5.47 7.27 -5.89
C LYS A 93 4.58 6.77 -4.75
N GLN A 94 3.91 7.67 -4.03
CA GLN A 94 2.98 7.32 -2.95
C GLN A 94 1.81 6.49 -3.47
N LYS A 95 1.17 6.91 -4.58
CA LYS A 95 0.08 6.14 -5.23
C LYS A 95 0.55 4.75 -5.68
N ILE A 96 1.75 4.64 -6.26
CA ILE A 96 2.36 3.35 -6.65
C ILE A 96 2.61 2.46 -5.43
N GLY A 97 3.15 3.02 -4.33
CA GLY A 97 3.37 2.29 -3.08
C GLY A 97 2.07 1.78 -2.45
N LEU A 98 1.03 2.63 -2.39
CA LEU A 98 -0.31 2.25 -1.94
C LEU A 98 -0.91 1.15 -2.84
N LEU A 99 -0.79 1.28 -4.17
CA LEU A 99 -1.26 0.27 -5.12
C LEU A 99 -0.55 -1.08 -4.94
N HIS A 100 0.77 -1.07 -4.73
CA HIS A 100 1.56 -2.28 -4.50
C HIS A 100 1.18 -2.99 -3.19
N ASN A 101 0.96 -2.22 -2.11
CA ASN A 101 0.49 -2.74 -0.83
C ASN A 101 -0.92 -3.35 -0.96
N ALA A 102 -1.82 -2.66 -1.66
CA ALA A 102 -3.19 -3.11 -1.92
C ALA A 102 -3.23 -4.41 -2.75
N LEU A 103 -2.46 -4.49 -3.84
CA LEU A 103 -2.30 -5.71 -4.65
C LEU A 103 -1.71 -6.88 -3.84
N THR A 104 -0.78 -6.59 -2.93
CA THR A 104 -0.19 -7.60 -2.03
C THR A 104 -1.21 -8.14 -1.03
N GLN A 105 -2.02 -7.26 -0.43
CA GLN A 105 -3.13 -7.66 0.45
C GLN A 105 -4.18 -8.51 -0.30
N ILE A 106 -4.57 -8.09 -1.51
CA ILE A 106 -5.50 -8.87 -2.36
C ILE A 106 -4.92 -10.26 -2.67
N LYS A 107 -3.64 -10.37 -3.05
CA LYS A 107 -2.98 -11.66 -3.33
C LYS A 107 -2.88 -12.56 -2.09
N ALA A 108 -2.81 -11.99 -0.89
CA ALA A 108 -2.90 -12.75 0.36
C ALA A 108 -4.34 -13.23 0.64
N LEU A 109 -5.32 -12.33 0.60
CA LEU A 109 -6.74 -12.62 0.86
C LEU A 109 -7.32 -13.64 -0.14
N ARG A 110 -6.88 -13.61 -1.41
CA ARG A 110 -7.32 -14.56 -2.44
C ARG A 110 -7.07 -16.03 -2.07
N LYS A 111 -6.07 -16.32 -1.24
CA LYS A 111 -5.80 -17.70 -0.74
C LYS A 111 -6.93 -18.25 0.12
N ASN A 112 -7.81 -17.40 0.64
CA ASN A 112 -9.00 -17.77 1.41
C ASN A 112 -10.19 -16.92 0.93
N LEU A 113 -10.41 -16.94 -0.40
CA LEU A 113 -11.35 -16.06 -1.12
C LEU A 113 -12.74 -16.04 -0.46
N ASN A 114 -13.29 -17.21 -0.11
CA ASN A 114 -14.61 -17.38 0.51
C ASN A 114 -14.78 -16.65 1.86
N LYS A 115 -13.69 -16.25 2.54
CA LYS A 115 -13.73 -15.39 3.75
C LYS A 115 -13.17 -13.99 3.49
N GLY A 116 -12.23 -13.84 2.55
CA GLY A 116 -11.58 -12.57 2.22
C GLY A 116 -12.30 -11.71 1.17
N PHE A 117 -13.34 -12.20 0.50
CA PHE A 117 -13.98 -11.52 -0.63
C PHE A 117 -14.47 -10.10 -0.31
N PHE A 118 -15.05 -9.88 0.89
CA PHE A 118 -15.49 -8.56 1.31
C PHE A 118 -14.31 -7.58 1.45
N ASP A 119 -13.22 -8.02 2.09
CA ASP A 119 -12.03 -7.18 2.26
C ASP A 119 -11.31 -6.92 0.93
N ILE A 120 -11.30 -7.88 -0.01
CA ILE A 120 -10.85 -7.66 -1.39
C ILE A 120 -11.72 -6.58 -2.06
N GLY A 121 -13.04 -6.64 -1.92
CA GLY A 121 -13.96 -5.65 -2.47
C GLY A 121 -13.74 -4.24 -1.90
N VAL A 122 -13.48 -4.12 -0.59
CA VAL A 122 -13.13 -2.84 0.06
C VAL A 122 -11.81 -2.29 -0.49
N ILE A 123 -10.77 -3.12 -0.64
CA ILE A 123 -9.48 -2.68 -1.20
C ILE A 123 -9.64 -2.25 -2.68
N LEU A 124 -10.41 -3.00 -3.48
CA LEU A 124 -10.70 -2.63 -4.87
C LEU A 124 -11.48 -1.31 -4.97
N LYS A 125 -12.44 -1.07 -4.07
CA LYS A 125 -13.20 0.18 -3.97
C LYS A 125 -12.30 1.38 -3.62
N ASP A 126 -11.29 1.18 -2.77
CA ASP A 126 -10.29 2.20 -2.43
C ASP A 126 -9.34 2.49 -3.61
N ILE A 127 -8.86 1.46 -4.31
CA ILE A 127 -8.06 1.59 -5.56
C ILE A 127 -8.83 2.40 -6.61
N GLN A 128 -10.13 2.11 -6.80
CA GLN A 128 -10.97 2.84 -7.74
C GLN A 128 -11.20 4.29 -7.28
N GLY A 129 -11.61 4.50 -6.03
CA GLY A 129 -11.95 5.82 -5.49
C GLY A 129 -10.77 6.80 -5.47
N ARG A 130 -9.56 6.32 -5.13
CA ARG A 130 -8.32 7.13 -5.18
C ARG A 130 -7.64 7.13 -6.55
N ARG A 131 -8.21 6.44 -7.54
CA ARG A 131 -7.67 6.27 -8.89
C ARG A 131 -6.21 5.80 -8.91
N LEU A 132 -5.85 4.86 -8.03
CA LEU A 132 -4.45 4.41 -7.87
C LEU A 132 -3.92 3.75 -9.15
N TYR A 133 -4.80 3.16 -9.96
CA TYR A 133 -4.47 2.54 -11.25
C TYR A 133 -3.86 3.53 -12.26
N GLU A 134 -4.24 4.81 -12.21
CA GLU A 134 -3.71 5.85 -13.12
C GLU A 134 -2.21 6.08 -12.90
N ALA A 135 -1.73 5.95 -11.66
CA ALA A 135 -0.32 6.11 -11.32
C ALA A 135 0.59 4.99 -11.88
N LYS A 136 0.01 3.88 -12.34
CA LYS A 136 0.71 2.80 -13.08
C LYS A 136 0.46 2.87 -14.60
N GLY A 137 -0.21 3.93 -15.09
CA GLY A 137 -0.45 4.17 -16.52
C GLY A 137 -1.69 3.49 -17.10
N PHE A 138 -2.62 3.00 -16.26
CA PHE A 138 -3.88 2.45 -16.74
C PHE A 138 -4.89 3.57 -16.99
N GLY A 139 -5.42 3.67 -18.21
CA GLY A 139 -6.42 4.67 -18.59
C GLY A 139 -7.83 4.43 -18.01
N THR A 140 -8.15 3.17 -17.65
CA THR A 140 -9.41 2.81 -17.00
C THR A 140 -9.17 1.79 -15.89
N PHE A 141 -10.07 1.78 -14.89
CA PHE A 141 -10.06 0.76 -13.84
C PHE A 141 -10.26 -0.65 -14.41
N GLU A 142 -11.07 -0.81 -15.46
CA GLU A 142 -11.30 -2.11 -16.10
C GLU A 142 -10.03 -2.69 -16.73
N ALA A 143 -9.25 -1.87 -17.45
CA ALA A 143 -7.99 -2.31 -18.05
C ALA A 143 -6.92 -2.65 -16.99
N PHE A 144 -7.01 -2.06 -15.79
CA PHE A 144 -6.24 -2.47 -14.63
C PHE A 144 -6.68 -3.84 -14.10
N LEU A 145 -7.99 -4.07 -13.94
CA LEU A 145 -8.51 -5.37 -13.51
C LEU A 145 -8.10 -6.50 -14.47
N GLU A 146 -8.23 -6.29 -15.78
CA GLU A 146 -7.91 -7.31 -16.80
C GLU A 146 -6.41 -7.69 -16.85
N ARG A 147 -5.49 -6.84 -16.38
CA ARG A 147 -4.03 -7.11 -16.40
C ARG A 147 -3.41 -7.42 -15.04
N GLU A 148 -3.97 -6.94 -13.94
CA GLU A 148 -3.36 -7.04 -12.59
C GLU A 148 -4.15 -7.94 -11.63
N MET A 149 -5.40 -8.30 -11.97
CA MET A 149 -6.31 -9.04 -11.09
C MET A 149 -6.70 -10.40 -11.68
N ASP A 150 -6.02 -11.45 -11.21
CA ASP A 150 -6.28 -12.87 -11.54
C ASP A 150 -7.71 -13.38 -11.18
N LEU A 151 -8.61 -12.51 -10.70
CA LEU A 151 -10.04 -12.79 -10.47
C LEU A 151 -10.91 -12.53 -11.70
N GLY A 152 -10.37 -11.82 -12.71
CA GLY A 152 -11.12 -11.34 -13.86
C GLY A 152 -11.99 -10.10 -13.57
N LYS A 153 -12.38 -9.42 -14.65
CA LYS A 153 -13.13 -8.16 -14.62
C LYS A 153 -14.49 -8.28 -13.93
N THR A 154 -15.36 -9.16 -14.40
CA THR A 154 -16.75 -9.29 -13.90
C THR A 154 -16.80 -9.60 -12.40
N THR A 155 -15.97 -10.54 -11.94
CA THR A 155 -15.81 -10.87 -10.51
C THR A 155 -15.39 -9.64 -9.70
N SER A 156 -14.37 -8.93 -10.16
CA SER A 156 -13.80 -7.80 -9.44
C SER A 156 -14.76 -6.60 -9.38
N LEU A 157 -15.50 -6.32 -10.45
CA LEU A 157 -16.55 -5.29 -10.46
C LEU A 157 -17.70 -5.63 -9.50
N ARG A 158 -18.13 -6.91 -9.45
CA ARG A 158 -19.12 -7.37 -8.46
C ARG A 158 -18.62 -7.22 -7.03
N LEU A 159 -17.36 -7.53 -6.73
CA LEU A 159 -16.77 -7.36 -5.40
C LEU A 159 -16.75 -5.88 -4.95
N VAL A 160 -16.51 -4.93 -5.86
CA VAL A 160 -16.61 -3.49 -5.56
C VAL A 160 -18.06 -3.10 -5.25
N ARG A 161 -19.03 -3.56 -6.08
CA ARG A 161 -20.46 -3.25 -5.92
C ARG A 161 -21.04 -3.85 -4.64
N LEU A 162 -20.60 -5.07 -4.27
CA LEU A 162 -20.93 -5.76 -3.02
C LEU A 162 -20.69 -4.85 -1.80
N CYS A 163 -19.55 -4.17 -1.78
CA CYS A 163 -19.15 -3.25 -0.70
C CYS A 163 -19.85 -1.87 -0.77
N GLY A 164 -20.87 -1.71 -1.62
CA GLY A 164 -21.84 -0.62 -1.59
C GLY A 164 -23.25 -1.04 -1.14
N ILE A 165 -23.53 -2.35 -1.09
CA ILE A 165 -24.88 -2.90 -0.81
C ILE A 165 -24.91 -3.65 0.52
N PHE A 166 -23.88 -4.45 0.81
CA PHE A 166 -23.84 -5.34 1.99
C PHE A 166 -22.92 -4.79 3.09
N GLN A 167 -23.30 -5.06 4.34
CA GLN A 167 -22.40 -4.91 5.50
C GLN A 167 -21.48 -6.14 5.60
N LYS A 168 -20.29 -5.96 6.21
CA LYS A 168 -19.24 -6.99 6.25
C LYS A 168 -19.70 -8.31 6.87
N GLU A 169 -20.33 -8.24 8.03
CA GLU A 169 -20.74 -9.40 8.83
C GLU A 169 -21.82 -10.20 8.08
N ALA A 170 -22.93 -9.55 7.72
CA ALA A 170 -24.01 -10.15 6.94
C ALA A 170 -23.54 -10.76 5.60
N ALA A 171 -22.57 -10.14 4.91
CA ALA A 171 -22.00 -10.70 3.69
C ALA A 171 -21.26 -12.03 3.96
N ILE A 172 -20.40 -12.05 4.99
CA ILE A 172 -19.61 -13.22 5.37
C ILE A 172 -20.51 -14.37 5.84
N ASP A 173 -21.56 -14.09 6.61
CA ASP A 173 -22.52 -15.08 7.11
C ASP A 173 -23.39 -15.69 6.00
N LEU A 174 -23.79 -14.89 5.00
CA LEU A 174 -24.49 -15.38 3.81
C LEU A 174 -23.57 -16.27 2.94
N GLY A 175 -22.28 -15.91 2.88
CA GLY A 175 -21.28 -16.56 2.03
C GLY A 175 -21.30 -16.04 0.58
N MET A 176 -20.13 -15.99 -0.03
CA MET A 176 -19.87 -15.35 -1.33
C MET A 176 -20.89 -15.70 -2.42
N GLU A 177 -21.19 -16.98 -2.66
CA GLU A 177 -22.09 -17.44 -3.72
C GLU A 177 -23.50 -16.83 -3.60
N LYS A 178 -24.07 -16.79 -2.38
CA LYS A 178 -25.40 -16.22 -2.16
C LYS A 178 -25.40 -14.70 -2.38
N VAL A 179 -24.34 -14.02 -1.94
CA VAL A 179 -24.18 -12.58 -2.15
C VAL A 179 -23.97 -12.26 -3.64
N PHE A 180 -23.26 -13.11 -4.38
CA PHE A 180 -23.08 -12.98 -5.84
C PHE A 180 -24.39 -13.21 -6.61
N ALA A 181 -25.19 -14.19 -6.21
CA ALA A 181 -26.54 -14.41 -6.76
C ALA A 181 -27.47 -13.22 -6.46
N ALA A 182 -27.44 -12.69 -5.22
CA ALA A 182 -28.22 -11.51 -4.85
C ALA A 182 -27.82 -10.25 -5.65
N ILE A 183 -26.52 -10.03 -5.85
CA ILE A 183 -26.04 -8.94 -6.73
C ILE A 183 -26.52 -9.14 -8.17
N ALA A 184 -26.44 -10.37 -8.71
CA ALA A 184 -26.91 -10.64 -10.06
C ALA A 184 -28.43 -10.42 -10.22
N ALA A 185 -29.24 -10.73 -9.20
CA ALA A 185 -30.67 -10.44 -9.19
C ALA A 185 -30.95 -8.92 -9.15
N ILE A 186 -30.26 -8.18 -8.28
CA ILE A 186 -30.35 -6.71 -8.22
C ILE A 186 -29.87 -6.07 -9.54
N GLU A 187 -28.87 -6.64 -10.21
CA GLU A 187 -28.39 -6.17 -11.53
C GLU A 187 -29.41 -6.42 -12.65
N LEU A 188 -30.22 -7.47 -12.55
CA LEU A 188 -31.31 -7.76 -13.48
C LEU A 188 -32.51 -6.83 -13.26
N GLU A 189 -32.88 -6.54 -12.01
CA GLU A 189 -33.95 -5.61 -11.63
C GLU A 189 -33.56 -4.12 -11.85
N ALA A 190 -32.26 -3.80 -11.81
CA ALA A 190 -31.74 -2.45 -12.04
C ALA A 190 -31.57 -2.10 -13.53
N LEU A 191 -31.67 -3.06 -14.45
CA LEU A 191 -32.18 -2.75 -15.78
C LEU A 191 -33.66 -2.42 -15.58
N PRO A 192 -34.14 -1.21 -15.92
CA PRO A 192 -35.58 -0.96 -15.85
C PRO A 192 -36.24 -1.97 -16.78
N GLU A 193 -37.05 -2.86 -16.20
CA GLU A 193 -37.87 -3.78 -16.98
C GLU A 193 -38.65 -2.91 -17.96
N ALA A 194 -38.29 -3.03 -19.25
CA ALA A 194 -38.86 -2.24 -20.32
C ALA A 194 -40.28 -2.75 -20.52
N ARG A 195 -41.18 -2.26 -19.65
CA ARG A 195 -42.55 -2.74 -19.47
C ARG A 195 -43.12 -3.06 -20.84
N PRO A 196 -43.51 -4.32 -21.12
CA PRO A 196 -44.22 -4.60 -22.36
C PRO A 196 -45.46 -3.71 -22.34
N SER A 197 -45.44 -2.65 -23.14
CA SER A 197 -46.40 -1.54 -23.05
C SER A 197 -47.69 -1.95 -23.76
N GLY A 198 -48.35 -2.94 -23.17
CA GLY A 198 -49.64 -3.44 -23.60
C GLY A 198 -50.62 -2.27 -23.62
N LYS A 199 -51.17 -2.00 -24.81
CA LYS A 199 -51.97 -0.81 -25.17
C LYS A 199 -51.15 0.42 -25.61
N ILE A 200 -50.14 0.23 -26.45
CA ILE A 200 -50.12 1.03 -27.69
C ILE A 200 -51.12 0.36 -28.65
N PRO A 201 -52.28 0.96 -28.95
CA PRO A 201 -53.18 0.42 -29.98
C PRO A 201 -52.50 0.52 -31.36
N PRO A 202 -52.84 -0.37 -32.33
CA PRO A 202 -52.31 -0.24 -33.68
C PRO A 202 -52.71 1.12 -34.27
N PRO A 203 -51.85 1.75 -35.10
CA PRO A 203 -52.18 3.01 -35.74
C PRO A 203 -53.45 2.83 -36.60
N PRO A 204 -54.36 3.82 -36.62
CA PRO A 204 -55.55 3.73 -37.44
C PRO A 204 -55.16 3.59 -38.91
N ILE A 205 -55.87 2.73 -39.63
CA ILE A 205 -55.68 2.54 -41.07
C ILE A 205 -56.02 3.87 -41.76
N SER A 206 -55.02 4.58 -42.27
CA SER A 206 -55.18 5.90 -42.88
C SER A 206 -55.94 5.82 -44.21
N THR A 207 -57.27 5.78 -44.13
CA THR A 207 -58.19 5.86 -45.27
C THR A 207 -58.34 7.27 -45.83
N SER A 208 -57.27 8.07 -45.79
CA SER A 208 -57.15 9.35 -46.50
C SER A 208 -56.97 9.13 -48.00
N VAL A 209 -57.99 8.57 -48.63
CA VAL A 209 -58.18 8.62 -50.08
C VAL A 209 -58.36 10.09 -50.44
N LEU A 210 -57.28 10.72 -50.93
CA LEU A 210 -57.34 12.09 -51.44
C LEU A 210 -58.34 12.12 -52.62
N PRO A 211 -59.42 12.93 -52.54
CA PRO A 211 -60.40 12.98 -53.61
C PRO A 211 -59.75 13.53 -54.89
N LEU A 212 -59.93 12.81 -55.98
CA LEU A 212 -59.42 13.17 -57.31
C LEU A 212 -60.05 14.50 -57.78
N LYS A 213 -59.18 15.47 -58.09
CA LYS A 213 -59.34 16.52 -59.10
C LYS A 213 -60.75 17.17 -59.21
N PRO A 214 -60.99 18.35 -58.60
CA PRO A 214 -62.19 19.15 -58.95
C PRO A 214 -62.14 19.60 -60.43
N PRO A 215 -63.30 19.71 -61.12
CA PRO A 215 -63.37 20.07 -62.53
C PRO A 215 -63.08 21.56 -62.78
N GLY A 216 -62.74 21.88 -64.04
CA GLY A 216 -62.18 23.19 -64.41
C GLY A 216 -63.18 24.35 -64.55
N ARG A 217 -62.67 25.55 -64.24
CA ARG A 217 -63.04 26.90 -64.68
C ARG A 217 -61.75 27.74 -64.57
N ILE A 218 -61.45 28.73 -65.42
CA ILE A 218 -62.16 29.27 -66.61
C ILE A 218 -61.21 29.12 -67.80
#